data_AF-A0A3T0RNJ9-F1
#
_entry.id   AF-A0A3T0RNJ9-F1
#
_cell.length_a   1.000
_cell.length_b   1.000
_cell.length_c   1.000
_cell.angle_alpha   90.00
_cell.angle_beta   90.00
_cell.angle_gamma   90.00
#
_symmetry.space_group_name_H-M   'P 1'
#
loop_
_entity.id
_entity.type
_entity.pdbx_description
1 polymer ?
#
loop_
_entity_poly.entity_id
_entity_poly.type
_entity_poly.pdbx_seq_one_letter_code
_entity_poly.pdbx_strand_id
1 'polypeptide(L)'
;MRKDLMLGIGATLIAMALFYFADHPTAKLNIGKNKIDSDSDYGVPATKKVLNSEDNEAARVVVSAPSAALKAGAARDTISKNFAEHLKEIGTCLKINAAIDNPTIEPTYDNLLVSLRPAIGELVVQMDDWTQMDLQNPDGTRKRLRTEVNYENPNTPVKYVQLYNINEQGFPEMQQVDAEKARNPSDDYINYLRGGANLVLDERGSRVYFQEGEEIVLVERAGVIESLSMTKNGKTVSCTGLDAATSNCQCSQ
;
A
#
# COMPACT_ATOMS: atom_id res chain seq x y z
N MET A 1 -19.78 39.83 -38.91
CA MET A 1 -18.59 39.16 -38.34
C MET A 1 -18.66 38.92 -36.83
N ARG A 2 -18.76 39.93 -35.94
CA ARG A 2 -18.85 39.66 -34.48
C ARG A 2 -20.19 39.06 -34.01
N LYS A 3 -21.31 39.36 -34.70
CA LYS A 3 -22.64 38.84 -34.33
C LYS A 3 -22.84 37.39 -34.76
N ASP A 4 -22.27 37.00 -35.89
CA ASP A 4 -22.37 35.64 -36.44
C ASP A 4 -21.56 34.64 -35.60
N LEU A 5 -20.42 35.07 -35.04
CA LEU A 5 -19.60 34.27 -34.14
C LEU A 5 -20.31 33.99 -32.79
N MET A 6 -21.02 34.98 -32.24
CA MET A 6 -21.75 34.83 -30.97
C MET A 6 -22.96 33.89 -31.11
N LEU A 7 -23.63 33.90 -32.26
CA LEU A 7 -24.72 32.96 -32.58
C LEU A 7 -24.23 31.50 -32.67
N GLY A 8 -23.03 31.29 -33.23
CA GLY A 8 -22.42 29.97 -33.28
C GLY A 8 -22.12 29.39 -31.90
N ILE A 9 -21.50 30.17 -31.01
CA ILE A 9 -21.13 29.70 -29.66
C ILE A 9 -22.39 29.37 -28.83
N GLY A 10 -23.44 30.19 -28.94
CA GLY A 10 -24.70 29.95 -28.23
C GLY A 10 -25.38 28.64 -28.65
N ALA A 11 -25.39 28.32 -29.95
CA ALA A 11 -25.98 27.08 -30.45
C ALA A 11 -25.23 25.84 -29.97
N THR A 12 -23.90 25.89 -29.90
CA THR A 12 -23.08 24.75 -29.46
C THR A 12 -23.27 24.43 -27.98
N LEU A 13 -23.38 25.46 -27.12
CA LEU A 13 -23.60 25.27 -25.68
C LEU A 13 -24.99 24.67 -25.38
N ILE A 14 -26.02 25.08 -26.13
CA ILE A 14 -27.38 24.51 -26.00
C ILE A 14 -27.40 23.04 -26.44
N ALA A 15 -26.70 22.70 -27.52
CA ALA A 15 -26.60 21.32 -27.98
C ALA A 15 -25.89 20.42 -26.94
N MET A 16 -24.78 20.88 -26.35
CA MET A 16 -24.08 20.13 -25.30
C MET A 16 -24.93 19.92 -24.05
N ALA A 17 -25.71 20.93 -23.64
CA ALA A 17 -26.63 20.78 -22.50
C ALA A 17 -27.73 19.74 -22.78
N LEU A 18 -28.29 19.74 -23.99
CA LEU A 18 -29.31 18.75 -24.37
C LEU A 18 -28.76 17.31 -24.41
N PHE A 19 -27.52 17.12 -24.87
CA PHE A 19 -26.88 15.80 -24.81
C PHE A 19 -26.63 15.34 -23.36
N TYR A 20 -26.21 16.25 -22.48
CA TYR A 20 -25.97 15.91 -21.08
C TYR A 20 -27.25 15.45 -20.34
N PHE A 21 -28.40 16.07 -20.62
CA PHE A 21 -29.67 15.66 -20.02
C PHE A 21 -30.30 14.42 -20.66
N ALA A 22 -29.98 14.12 -21.91
CA ALA A 22 -30.48 12.91 -22.58
C ALA A 22 -29.78 11.63 -22.09
N ASP A 23 -28.52 11.72 -21.65
CA ASP A 23 -27.70 10.55 -21.27
C ASP A 23 -27.80 10.15 -19.79
N HIS A 24 -28.63 10.86 -19.01
CA HIS A 24 -28.94 10.51 -17.63
C HIS A 24 -30.42 10.12 -17.47
N PRO A 25 -30.82 8.91 -17.90
CA PRO A 25 -32.11 8.36 -17.49
C PRO A 25 -32.08 8.21 -15.96
N THR A 26 -32.91 8.98 -15.28
CA THR A 26 -33.12 8.92 -13.83
C THR A 26 -33.42 7.48 -13.42
N ALA A 27 -32.44 6.79 -12.85
CA ALA A 27 -32.61 5.49 -12.24
C ALA A 27 -33.58 5.65 -11.07
N LYS A 28 -34.77 5.05 -11.19
CA LYS A 28 -35.74 4.97 -10.10
C LYS A 28 -35.16 4.09 -9.00
N LEU A 29 -34.74 4.69 -7.89
CA LEU A 29 -34.40 4.00 -6.66
C LEU A 29 -35.63 3.27 -6.12
N ASN A 30 -35.64 1.95 -6.27
CA ASN A 30 -36.64 1.06 -5.70
C ASN A 30 -36.25 0.76 -4.25
N ILE A 31 -36.70 1.60 -3.31
CA ILE A 31 -36.47 1.40 -1.87
C ILE A 31 -37.46 0.33 -1.39
N GLY A 32 -37.04 -0.92 -1.44
CA GLY A 32 -37.69 -2.03 -0.75
C GLY A 32 -37.59 -1.83 0.76
N LYS A 33 -38.74 -1.62 1.41
CA LYS A 33 -38.89 -1.58 2.86
C LYS A 33 -38.53 -2.94 3.45
N ASN A 34 -37.32 -3.10 3.97
CA ASN A 34 -37.02 -4.19 4.91
C ASN A 34 -37.22 -3.70 6.34
N LYS A 35 -38.13 -4.41 6.99
CA LYS A 35 -38.58 -4.26 8.37
C LYS A 35 -37.43 -4.68 9.29
N ILE A 36 -36.97 -3.76 10.13
CA ILE A 36 -36.02 -4.04 11.21
C ILE A 36 -36.86 -4.52 12.38
N ASP A 37 -36.86 -5.83 12.62
CA ASP A 37 -37.31 -6.39 13.88
C ASP A 37 -36.12 -6.34 14.87
N SER A 38 -36.31 -5.54 15.92
CA SER A 38 -35.51 -5.47 17.14
C SER A 38 -35.59 -6.79 17.89
N ASP A 39 -34.46 -7.32 18.36
CA ASP A 39 -34.26 -7.81 19.74
C ASP A 39 -32.98 -8.66 19.89
N SER A 40 -32.49 -8.73 21.14
CA SER A 40 -31.29 -9.38 21.70
C SER A 40 -30.07 -8.44 21.77
N ASP A 41 -29.81 -7.75 22.88
CA ASP A 41 -29.57 -8.23 24.26
C ASP A 41 -28.51 -9.34 24.32
N TYR A 42 -27.24 -8.95 24.37
CA TYR A 42 -26.21 -9.76 25.02
C TYR A 42 -25.24 -8.87 25.79
N GLY A 43 -25.36 -9.00 27.11
CA GLY A 43 -24.51 -8.38 28.11
C GLY A 43 -23.08 -8.92 28.15
N VAL A 44 -22.22 -8.04 28.65
CA VAL A 44 -20.87 -8.31 29.13
C VAL A 44 -20.92 -9.26 30.33
N PRO A 45 -19.98 -10.21 30.43
CA PRO A 45 -19.36 -10.42 31.73
C PRO A 45 -17.83 -10.40 31.66
N ALA A 46 -17.25 -9.58 32.53
CA ALA A 46 -15.85 -9.66 32.91
C ALA A 46 -15.67 -10.85 33.85
N THR A 47 -14.68 -11.73 33.60
CA THR A 47 -13.97 -12.39 34.70
C THR A 47 -12.57 -12.84 34.26
N LYS A 48 -11.56 -12.33 34.99
CA LYS A 48 -10.20 -12.87 35.03
C LYS A 48 -10.23 -14.32 35.57
N LYS A 49 -9.42 -15.19 34.99
CA LYS A 49 -8.64 -16.17 35.76
C LYS A 49 -7.38 -16.59 35.01
N VAL A 50 -6.26 -16.38 35.70
CA VAL A 50 -4.92 -16.91 35.45
C VAL A 50 -4.93 -18.40 35.76
N LEU A 51 -4.34 -19.24 34.90
CA LEU A 51 -3.46 -20.32 35.32
C LEU A 51 -2.61 -20.84 34.15
N ASN A 52 -1.34 -21.06 34.45
CA ASN A 52 -0.28 -21.60 33.59
C ASN A 52 -0.59 -23.01 33.10
N SER A 53 -0.08 -23.34 31.90
CA SER A 53 0.47 -24.65 31.61
C SER A 53 1.69 -24.47 30.70
N GLU A 54 2.84 -24.86 31.23
CA GLU A 54 4.06 -25.18 30.50
C GLU A 54 3.80 -26.37 29.55
N ASP A 55 4.77 -26.61 28.65
CA ASP A 55 4.88 -27.72 27.69
C ASP A 55 4.23 -27.52 26.32
N ASN A 56 4.99 -26.91 25.40
CA ASN A 56 5.23 -27.53 24.09
C ASN A 56 6.55 -27.05 23.49
N GLU A 57 7.52 -27.95 23.59
CA GLU A 57 8.80 -27.93 22.92
C GLU A 57 8.63 -28.32 21.44
N ALA A 58 9.31 -27.58 20.56
CA ALA A 58 9.67 -27.94 19.19
C ALA A 58 8.56 -28.03 18.12
N ALA A 59 8.07 -26.86 17.68
CA ALA A 59 7.94 -26.59 16.25
C ALA A 59 8.78 -25.34 15.93
N ARG A 60 10.05 -25.56 15.56
CA ARG A 60 10.92 -24.50 15.05
C ARG A 60 10.29 -23.96 13.76
N VAL A 61 9.61 -22.83 13.89
CA VAL A 61 9.28 -21.94 12.78
C VAL A 61 10.61 -21.50 12.18
N VAL A 62 11.04 -22.17 11.11
CA VAL A 62 12.10 -21.67 10.25
C VAL A 62 11.47 -20.60 9.36
N VAL A 63 11.23 -19.43 9.95
CA VAL A 63 11.06 -18.18 9.20
C VAL A 63 12.37 -17.43 9.35
N SER A 64 13.32 -17.80 8.51
CA SER A 64 14.44 -16.96 8.16
C SER A 64 14.74 -17.17 6.68
N ALA A 65 13.81 -16.70 5.83
CA ALA A 65 14.23 -16.32 4.50
C ALA A 65 15.18 -15.12 4.67
N PRO A 66 16.42 -15.19 4.16
CA PRO A 66 17.30 -14.05 4.18
C PRO A 66 16.63 -12.93 3.37
N SER A 67 16.42 -11.77 4.01
CA SER A 67 16.20 -10.49 3.32
C SER A 67 17.19 -10.44 2.16
N ALA A 68 16.68 -10.46 0.93
CA ALA A 68 17.49 -10.50 -0.27
C ALA A 68 18.36 -9.24 -0.31
N ALA A 69 19.62 -9.40 0.10
CA ALA A 69 20.78 -8.60 -0.20
C ALA A 69 20.53 -7.08 -0.33
N LEU A 70 20.51 -6.38 0.81
CA LEU A 70 21.01 -5.02 0.87
C LEU A 70 22.38 -4.99 0.17
N LYS A 71 22.47 -4.23 -0.93
CA LYS A 71 23.68 -4.04 -1.74
C LYS A 71 24.89 -3.79 -0.82
N ALA A 72 25.99 -4.49 -1.07
CA ALA A 72 27.17 -4.53 -0.19
C ALA A 72 27.67 -3.14 0.26
N GLY A 73 28.05 -3.04 1.55
CA GLY A 73 28.82 -1.97 2.21
C GLY A 73 28.66 -0.56 1.67
N ALA A 74 29.54 -0.18 0.72
CA ALA A 74 29.61 1.18 0.19
C ALA A 74 28.33 1.68 -0.51
N ALA A 75 27.57 0.77 -1.13
CA ALA A 75 26.29 1.13 -1.74
C ALA A 75 25.25 1.47 -0.66
N ARG A 76 25.24 0.72 0.46
CA ARG A 76 24.34 0.95 1.59
C ARG A 76 24.63 2.30 2.26
N ASP A 77 25.90 2.62 2.49
CA ASP A 77 26.27 3.90 3.12
C ASP A 77 25.82 5.10 2.27
N THR A 78 25.99 5.00 0.95
CA THR A 78 25.53 6.03 0.00
C THR A 78 24.01 6.17 0.04
N ILE A 79 23.28 5.05 0.02
CA ILE A 79 21.81 5.04 0.12
C ILE A 79 21.35 5.68 1.42
N SER A 80 21.94 5.31 2.56
CA SER A 80 21.56 5.85 3.87
C SER A 80 21.88 7.35 4.01
N LYS A 81 22.95 7.82 3.37
CA LYS A 81 23.27 9.25 3.31
C LYS A 81 22.26 10.01 2.45
N ASN A 82 21.96 9.51 1.25
CA ASN A 82 20.96 10.11 0.36
C ASN A 82 19.59 10.17 1.04
N PHE A 83 19.19 9.11 1.75
CA PHE A 83 17.92 9.09 2.48
C PHE A 83 17.86 10.19 3.56
N ALA A 84 18.93 10.37 4.34
CA ALA A 84 19.01 11.46 5.31
C ALA A 84 18.94 12.85 4.66
N GLU A 85 19.51 13.02 3.45
CA GLU A 85 19.38 14.25 2.66
C GLU A 85 17.94 14.45 2.15
N HIS A 86 17.29 13.41 1.63
CA HIS A 86 15.91 13.45 1.20
C HIS A 86 14.92 13.75 2.34
N LEU A 87 15.17 13.27 3.56
CA LEU A 87 14.36 13.66 4.73
C LEU A 87 14.41 15.18 4.99
N LYS A 88 15.55 15.84 4.72
CA LYS A 88 15.66 17.32 4.80
C LYS A 88 14.88 17.99 3.68
N GLU A 89 14.92 17.43 2.47
CA GLU A 89 14.16 17.93 1.31
C GLU A 89 12.66 17.82 1.54
N ILE A 90 12.19 16.68 2.08
CA ILE A 90 10.81 16.46 2.52
C ILE A 90 10.40 17.51 3.56
N GLY A 91 11.23 17.69 4.59
CA GLY A 91 11.01 18.71 5.62
C GLY A 91 10.85 20.12 5.04
N THR A 92 11.76 20.48 4.12
CA THR A 92 11.75 21.78 3.43
C THR A 92 10.52 21.94 2.53
N CYS A 93 10.17 20.92 1.76
CA CYS A 93 9.03 20.92 0.85
C CYS A 93 7.73 21.15 1.61
N LEU A 94 7.48 20.30 2.61
CA LEU A 94 6.23 20.28 3.40
C LEU A 94 6.19 21.31 4.53
N LYS A 95 7.27 22.07 4.72
CA LYS A 95 7.45 23.04 5.83
C LYS A 95 7.27 22.38 7.20
N ILE A 96 7.88 21.21 7.38
CA ILE A 96 7.88 20.45 8.63
C ILE A 96 9.29 20.30 9.18
N ASN A 97 9.39 20.20 10.51
CA ASN A 97 10.66 19.96 11.19
C ASN A 97 10.90 18.45 11.28
N ALA A 98 11.61 17.89 10.31
CA ALA A 98 12.06 16.50 10.38
C ALA A 98 13.22 16.38 11.39
N ALA A 99 13.13 15.40 12.29
CA ALA A 99 14.20 15.05 13.22
C ALA A 99 15.28 14.23 12.50
N ILE A 100 16.40 14.88 12.21
CA ILE A 100 17.55 14.29 11.49
C ILE A 100 18.79 14.62 12.32
N ASP A 101 19.05 13.77 13.31
CA ASP A 101 20.19 13.85 14.21
C ASP A 101 21.43 13.13 13.66
N ASN A 102 21.23 12.19 12.73
CA ASN A 102 22.27 11.39 12.10
C ASN A 102 22.46 11.75 10.60
N PRO A 103 23.69 11.99 10.12
CA PRO A 103 23.97 12.17 8.68
C PRO A 103 23.72 10.92 7.83
N THR A 104 23.56 9.73 8.43
CA THR A 104 23.23 8.49 7.74
C THR A 104 22.05 7.80 8.41
N ILE A 105 20.96 7.63 7.67
CA ILE A 105 19.73 7.03 8.16
C ILE A 105 19.32 5.95 7.15
N GLU A 106 19.05 4.73 7.60
CA GLU A 106 18.61 3.69 6.66
C GLU A 106 17.20 4.00 6.16
N PRO A 107 16.89 3.77 4.87
CA PRO A 107 15.57 4.03 4.29
C PRO A 107 14.57 2.96 4.72
N THR A 108 14.29 2.85 6.01
CA THR A 108 13.28 1.92 6.56
C THR A 108 12.05 2.68 6.98
N TYR A 109 10.91 1.98 7.02
CA TYR A 109 9.65 2.55 7.50
C TYR A 109 9.78 3.17 8.90
N ASP A 110 10.40 2.45 9.84
CA ASP A 110 10.54 2.92 11.22
C ASP A 110 11.38 4.20 11.30
N ASN A 111 12.46 4.28 10.53
CA ASN A 111 13.30 5.49 10.49
C ASN A 111 12.56 6.68 9.88
N LEU A 112 11.77 6.46 8.81
CA LEU A 112 10.90 7.50 8.24
C LEU A 112 9.93 8.02 9.30
N LEU A 113 9.24 7.13 10.01
CA LEU A 113 8.28 7.52 11.04
C LEU A 113 8.94 8.29 12.17
N VAL A 114 10.06 7.81 12.70
CA VAL A 114 10.78 8.48 13.79
C VAL A 114 11.20 9.89 13.38
N SER A 115 11.68 10.07 12.15
CA SER A 115 12.11 11.38 11.64
C SER A 115 10.94 12.35 11.42
N LEU A 116 9.77 11.88 10.97
CA LEU A 116 8.66 12.77 10.63
C LEU A 116 7.68 13.01 11.79
N ARG A 117 7.53 12.04 12.71
CA ARG A 117 6.55 12.05 13.82
C ARG A 117 6.50 13.37 14.61
N PRO A 118 7.62 14.03 14.97
CA PRO A 118 7.57 15.29 15.72
C PRO A 118 6.76 16.41 15.03
N ALA A 119 6.58 16.34 13.72
CA ALA A 119 5.88 17.38 12.96
C ALA A 119 4.56 16.92 12.32
N ILE A 120 4.27 15.62 12.30
CA ILE A 120 3.05 15.05 11.67
C ILE A 120 2.14 14.34 12.68
N GLY A 121 2.58 14.20 13.94
CA GLY A 121 1.78 13.61 15.00
C GLY A 121 1.86 12.09 15.03
N GLU A 122 0.98 11.48 15.83
CA GLU A 122 0.95 10.04 16.02
C GLU A 122 0.29 9.33 14.84
N LEU A 123 0.74 8.10 14.60
CA LEU A 123 0.15 7.20 13.62
C LEU A 123 -1.24 6.77 14.08
N VAL A 124 -2.23 6.92 13.21
CA VAL A 124 -3.61 6.46 13.45
C VAL A 124 -3.79 5.04 12.95
N VAL A 125 -3.43 4.81 11.69
CA VAL A 125 -3.55 3.51 11.05
C VAL A 125 -2.54 3.35 9.93
N GLN A 126 -2.03 2.13 9.80
CA GLN A 126 -1.24 1.67 8.66
C GLN A 126 -2.02 0.53 8.00
N MET A 127 -2.11 0.57 6.68
CA MET A 127 -2.83 -0.41 5.89
C MET A 127 -1.99 -0.83 4.69
N ASP A 128 -1.86 -2.14 4.47
CA ASP A 128 -1.21 -2.67 3.28
C ASP A 128 -2.21 -2.71 2.11
N ASP A 129 -1.98 -1.90 1.08
CA ASP A 129 -2.78 -1.89 -0.15
C ASP A 129 -2.53 -3.16 -0.96
N TRP A 130 -1.27 -3.59 -1.02
CA TRP A 130 -0.87 -4.80 -1.72
C TRP A 130 0.45 -5.36 -1.20
N THR A 131 0.65 -6.66 -1.38
CA THR A 131 1.95 -7.31 -1.22
C THR A 131 2.27 -8.14 -2.44
N GLN A 132 3.56 -8.33 -2.71
CA GLN A 132 4.04 -9.06 -3.87
C GLN A 132 5.32 -9.82 -3.51
N MET A 133 5.32 -11.11 -3.81
CA MET A 133 6.49 -11.96 -3.68
C MET A 133 6.85 -12.55 -5.03
N ASP A 134 8.08 -12.33 -5.48
CA ASP A 134 8.64 -13.08 -6.60
C ASP A 134 9.36 -14.30 -6.06
N LEU A 135 9.04 -15.45 -6.63
CA LEU A 135 9.44 -16.76 -6.15
C LEU A 135 10.14 -17.51 -7.28
N GLN A 136 11.21 -18.23 -6.95
CA GLN A 136 11.89 -19.13 -7.86
C GLN A 136 11.71 -20.58 -7.39
N ASN A 137 11.09 -21.39 -8.24
CA ASN A 137 10.90 -22.81 -8.00
C ASN A 137 12.23 -23.58 -8.19
N PRO A 138 12.34 -24.81 -7.66
CA PRO A 138 13.56 -25.63 -7.80
C PRO A 138 13.94 -25.96 -9.26
N ASP A 139 12.97 -25.97 -10.17
CA ASP A 139 13.17 -26.18 -11.60
C ASP A 139 13.67 -24.92 -12.34
N GLY A 140 13.87 -23.81 -11.62
CA GLY A 140 14.33 -22.53 -12.13
C GLY A 140 13.21 -21.62 -12.63
N THR A 141 11.98 -22.12 -12.77
CA THR A 141 10.81 -21.31 -13.17
C THR A 141 10.50 -20.25 -12.12
N ARG A 142 9.95 -19.13 -12.57
CA ARG A 142 9.60 -18.00 -11.70
C ARG A 142 8.10 -17.81 -11.66
N LYS A 143 7.60 -17.50 -10.48
CA LYS A 143 6.20 -17.14 -10.25
C LYS A 143 6.13 -15.91 -9.37
N ARG A 144 5.05 -15.15 -9.50
CA ARG A 144 4.75 -13.98 -8.68
C ARG A 144 3.44 -14.22 -7.95
N LEU A 145 3.48 -14.12 -6.63
CA LEU A 145 2.30 -14.14 -5.79
C LEU A 145 1.99 -12.70 -5.38
N ARG A 146 0.82 -12.20 -5.74
CA ARG A 146 0.39 -10.84 -5.40
C ARG A 146 -0.87 -10.91 -4.55
N THR A 147 -0.91 -10.16 -3.47
CA THR A 147 -2.13 -9.92 -2.73
C THR A 147 -2.52 -8.45 -2.81
N GLU A 148 -3.80 -8.18 -2.98
CA GLU A 148 -4.35 -6.82 -3.04
C GLU A 148 -5.50 -6.71 -2.05
N VAL A 149 -5.66 -5.54 -1.45
CA VAL A 149 -6.74 -5.26 -0.51
C VAL A 149 -7.69 -4.24 -1.14
N ASN A 150 -8.96 -4.65 -1.27
CA ASN A 150 -10.03 -3.76 -1.73
C ASN A 150 -10.70 -3.12 -0.51
N TYR A 151 -10.70 -1.79 -0.47
CA TYR A 151 -11.27 -0.95 0.57
C TYR A 151 -12.60 -0.27 0.20
N GLU A 152 -13.30 -0.72 -0.86
CA GLU A 152 -14.62 -0.20 -1.28
C GLU A 152 -15.61 -0.11 -0.10
N ASN A 153 -15.58 -1.11 0.79
CA ASN A 153 -16.21 -1.00 2.11
C ASN A 153 -15.13 -0.93 3.18
N PRO A 154 -14.89 0.25 3.80
CA PRO A 154 -13.80 0.43 4.76
C PRO A 154 -13.97 -0.40 6.04
N ASN A 155 -15.19 -0.81 6.37
CA ASN A 155 -15.46 -1.63 7.55
C ASN A 155 -15.24 -3.13 7.29
N THR A 156 -15.18 -3.54 6.03
CA THR A 156 -15.01 -4.94 5.63
C THR A 156 -14.06 -5.03 4.44
N PRO A 157 -12.78 -4.69 4.61
CA PRO A 157 -11.79 -4.81 3.55
C PRO A 157 -11.70 -6.26 3.08
N VAL A 158 -11.52 -6.47 1.78
CA VAL A 158 -11.44 -7.80 1.18
C VAL A 158 -10.07 -7.97 0.54
N LYS A 159 -9.35 -9.00 0.96
CA LYS A 159 -8.04 -9.36 0.40
C LYS A 159 -8.23 -10.35 -0.73
N TYR A 160 -7.52 -10.18 -1.84
CA TYR A 160 -7.49 -11.12 -2.96
C TYR A 160 -6.07 -11.58 -3.20
N VAL A 161 -5.86 -12.86 -3.48
CA VAL A 161 -4.59 -13.38 -3.96
C VAL A 161 -4.66 -13.73 -5.44
N GLN A 162 -3.59 -13.38 -6.16
CA GLN A 162 -3.36 -13.68 -7.55
C GLN A 162 -2.01 -14.38 -7.68
N LEU A 163 -1.94 -15.34 -8.60
CA LEU A 163 -0.72 -16.05 -8.94
C LEU A 163 -0.40 -15.83 -10.41
N TYR A 164 0.86 -15.54 -10.71
CA TYR A 164 1.35 -15.35 -12.06
C TYR A 164 2.56 -16.24 -12.30
N ASN A 165 2.65 -16.85 -13.47
CA ASN A 165 3.90 -17.41 -13.98
C ASN A 165 4.66 -16.31 -14.71
N ILE A 166 5.97 -16.24 -14.51
CA ILE A 166 6.82 -15.30 -15.25
C ILE A 166 7.42 -16.06 -16.42
N ASN A 167 7.05 -15.68 -17.64
CA ASN A 167 7.54 -16.34 -18.84
C ASN A 167 9.01 -15.97 -19.14
N GLU A 168 9.58 -16.57 -20.18
CA GLU A 168 11.00 -16.39 -20.55
C GLU A 168 11.37 -14.94 -20.89
N GLN A 169 10.39 -14.14 -21.33
CA GLN A 169 10.52 -12.72 -21.64
C GLN A 169 10.38 -11.83 -20.38
N GLY A 170 10.09 -12.42 -19.21
CA GLY A 170 9.91 -11.71 -17.96
C GLY A 170 8.51 -11.13 -17.76
N PHE A 171 7.54 -11.48 -18.61
CA PHE A 171 6.16 -11.00 -18.47
C PHE A 171 5.33 -11.91 -17.57
N PRO A 172 4.44 -11.35 -16.74
CA PRO A 172 3.53 -12.12 -15.91
C PRO A 172 2.35 -12.66 -16.72
N GLU A 173 2.10 -13.95 -16.61
CA GLU A 173 0.94 -14.66 -17.16
C GLU A 173 0.10 -15.20 -16.00
N MET A 174 -1.18 -14.82 -15.96
CA MET A 174 -2.06 -15.18 -14.85
C MET A 174 -2.28 -16.69 -14.79
N GLN A 175 -2.01 -17.28 -13.63
CA GLN A 175 -2.31 -18.66 -13.32
C GLN A 175 -3.64 -18.74 -12.56
N GLN A 176 -4.50 -19.66 -12.96
CA GLN A 176 -5.76 -19.88 -12.28
C GLN A 176 -5.53 -20.38 -10.85
N VAL A 177 -6.21 -19.75 -9.91
CA VAL A 177 -6.29 -20.15 -8.49
C VAL A 177 -7.73 -20.53 -8.15
N ASP A 178 -7.91 -21.18 -7.00
CA ASP A 178 -9.23 -21.52 -6.48
C ASP A 178 -9.93 -20.22 -6.06
N ALA A 179 -11.03 -19.87 -6.73
CA ALA A 179 -11.70 -18.59 -6.56
C ALA A 179 -12.26 -18.39 -5.12
N GLU A 180 -12.69 -19.47 -4.47
CA GLU A 180 -13.23 -19.40 -3.11
C GLU A 180 -12.12 -19.14 -2.09
N LYS A 181 -10.94 -19.73 -2.31
CA LYS A 181 -9.76 -19.54 -1.45
C LYS A 181 -8.97 -18.28 -1.80
N ALA A 182 -9.17 -17.74 -3.00
CA ALA A 182 -8.51 -16.53 -3.45
C ALA A 182 -9.03 -15.28 -2.72
N ARG A 183 -10.29 -15.30 -2.26
CA ARG A 183 -10.92 -14.23 -1.51
C ARG A 183 -10.72 -14.44 0.00
N ASN A 184 -10.13 -13.46 0.67
CA ASN A 184 -9.66 -13.54 2.06
C ASN A 184 -8.82 -14.81 2.29
N PRO A 185 -7.70 -14.97 1.55
CA PRO A 185 -6.89 -16.18 1.59
C PRO A 185 -6.32 -16.40 3.00
N SER A 186 -6.37 -17.65 3.47
CA SER A 186 -5.68 -18.04 4.69
C SER A 186 -4.16 -18.11 4.47
N ASP A 187 -3.39 -17.97 5.54
CA ASP A 187 -1.93 -18.10 5.48
C ASP A 187 -1.50 -19.48 4.96
N ASP A 188 -2.24 -20.54 5.31
CA ASP A 188 -2.01 -21.88 4.78
C ASP A 188 -2.19 -21.94 3.26
N TYR A 189 -3.18 -21.22 2.72
CA TYR A 189 -3.38 -21.17 1.27
C TYR A 189 -2.28 -20.36 0.58
N ILE A 190 -1.86 -19.23 1.16
CA ILE A 190 -0.70 -18.46 0.68
C ILE A 190 0.56 -19.34 0.67
N ASN A 191 0.82 -20.07 1.74
CA ASN A 191 1.97 -20.97 1.85
C ASN A 191 1.88 -22.16 0.88
N TYR A 192 0.67 -22.70 0.67
CA TYR A 192 0.41 -23.70 -0.36
C TYR A 192 0.78 -23.18 -1.76
N LEU A 193 0.36 -21.95 -2.12
CA LEU A 193 0.70 -21.34 -3.41
C LEU A 193 2.21 -21.08 -3.55
N ARG A 194 2.91 -20.77 -2.46
CA ARG A 194 4.39 -20.65 -2.45
C ARG A 194 5.06 -21.97 -2.75
N GLY A 195 4.54 -23.11 -2.29
CA GLY A 195 4.96 -24.44 -2.72
C GLY A 195 6.45 -24.75 -2.52
N GLY A 196 7.08 -24.20 -1.46
CA GLY A 196 8.50 -24.40 -1.17
C GLY A 196 9.48 -23.65 -2.08
N ALA A 197 8.99 -22.74 -2.93
CA ALA A 197 9.83 -21.88 -3.77
C ALA A 197 10.67 -20.90 -2.93
N ASN A 198 11.85 -20.56 -3.43
CA ASN A 198 12.74 -19.59 -2.81
C ASN A 198 12.23 -18.17 -3.07
N LEU A 199 12.24 -17.33 -2.03
CA LEU A 199 11.90 -15.91 -2.15
C LEU A 199 13.03 -15.16 -2.87
N VAL A 200 12.70 -14.52 -3.99
CA VAL A 200 13.63 -13.70 -4.78
C VAL A 200 13.45 -12.22 -4.46
N LEU A 201 12.19 -11.79 -4.36
CA LEU A 201 11.81 -10.41 -4.08
C LEU A 201 10.61 -10.40 -3.15
N ASP A 202 10.61 -9.48 -2.21
CA ASP A 202 9.46 -9.15 -1.37
C ASP A 202 9.20 -7.66 -1.49
N GLU A 203 7.97 -7.29 -1.78
CA GLU A 203 7.56 -5.92 -2.02
C GLU A 203 6.16 -5.68 -1.44
N ARG A 204 5.94 -4.54 -0.80
CA ARG A 204 4.63 -4.15 -0.27
C ARG A 204 4.35 -2.69 -0.56
N GLY A 205 3.11 -2.39 -0.94
CA GLY A 205 2.59 -1.04 -1.00
C GLY A 205 1.65 -0.82 0.19
N SER A 206 1.83 0.27 0.91
CA SER A 206 0.99 0.61 2.05
C SER A 206 0.66 2.10 2.13
N ARG A 207 -0.37 2.39 2.90
CA ARG A 207 -0.81 3.74 3.25
C ARG A 207 -0.78 3.92 4.75
N VAL A 208 -0.35 5.09 5.17
CA VAL A 208 -0.22 5.44 6.58
C VAL A 208 -0.89 6.78 6.80
N TYR A 209 -1.78 6.81 7.79
CA TYR A 209 -2.56 7.98 8.13
C TYR A 209 -2.19 8.49 9.53
N PHE A 210 -2.12 9.80 9.66
CA PHE A 210 -1.74 10.50 10.88
C PHE A 210 -2.92 11.30 11.45
N GLN A 211 -2.83 11.69 12.74
CA GLN A 211 -3.92 12.34 13.47
C GLN A 211 -4.41 13.65 12.82
N GLU A 212 -3.51 14.40 12.18
CA GLU A 212 -3.83 15.68 11.54
C GLU A 212 -4.26 15.51 10.07
N GLY A 213 -4.49 14.28 9.62
CA GLY A 213 -5.04 13.95 8.30
C GLY A 213 -3.99 13.80 7.20
N GLU A 214 -2.70 13.82 7.51
CA GLU A 214 -1.65 13.50 6.55
C GLU A 214 -1.71 12.02 6.13
N GLU A 215 -1.36 11.79 4.88
CA GLU A 215 -1.22 10.47 4.27
C GLU A 215 0.21 10.31 3.75
N ILE A 216 0.81 9.16 4.04
CA ILE A 216 2.01 8.67 3.38
C ILE A 216 1.62 7.41 2.61
N VAL A 217 1.84 7.42 1.29
CA VAL A 217 1.80 6.23 0.44
C VAL A 217 3.24 5.76 0.27
N LEU A 218 3.54 4.51 0.54
CA LEU A 218 4.89 3.97 0.49
C LEU A 218 4.95 2.62 -0.20
N VAL A 219 6.05 2.38 -0.91
CA VAL A 219 6.42 1.07 -1.43
C VAL A 219 7.71 0.65 -0.76
N GLU A 220 7.69 -0.49 -0.10
CA GLU A 220 8.87 -1.12 0.47
C GLU A 220 9.26 -2.33 -0.34
N ARG A 221 10.56 -2.51 -0.54
CA ARG A 221 11.18 -3.64 -1.22
C ARG A 221 12.27 -4.21 -0.32
N ALA A 222 12.17 -5.49 0.02
CA ALA A 222 13.10 -6.19 0.90
C ALA A 222 13.34 -5.48 2.26
N GLY A 223 12.32 -4.79 2.78
CA GLY A 223 12.38 -4.07 4.05
C GLY A 223 12.98 -2.66 4.01
N VAL A 224 13.31 -2.16 2.81
CA VAL A 224 13.67 -0.75 2.59
C VAL A 224 12.63 -0.05 1.75
N ILE A 225 12.40 1.24 2.00
CA ILE A 225 11.54 2.09 1.22
C ILE A 225 12.17 2.27 -0.16
N GLU A 226 11.44 1.86 -1.19
CA GLU A 226 11.77 2.12 -2.59
C GLU A 226 11.18 3.47 -3.02
N SER A 227 9.93 3.74 -2.66
CA SER A 227 9.29 5.02 -2.97
C SER A 227 8.34 5.45 -1.85
N LEU A 228 8.15 6.75 -1.75
CA LEU A 228 7.14 7.34 -0.88
C LEU A 228 6.51 8.55 -1.53
N SER A 229 5.26 8.83 -1.20
CA SER A 229 4.56 10.05 -1.52
C SER A 229 3.83 10.55 -0.29
N MET A 230 4.03 11.81 0.07
CA MET A 230 3.41 12.42 1.24
C MET A 230 2.79 13.76 0.88
N THR A 231 1.57 14.00 1.38
CA THR A 231 0.86 15.26 1.18
C THR A 231 0.59 15.93 2.52
N LYS A 232 0.92 17.23 2.62
CA LYS A 232 0.60 18.07 3.78
C LYS A 232 0.43 19.52 3.34
N ASN A 233 -0.60 20.20 3.86
CA ASN A 233 -0.87 21.62 3.59
C ASN A 233 -0.94 21.98 2.09
N GLY A 234 -1.55 21.13 1.28
CA GLY A 234 -1.66 21.36 -0.17
C GLY A 234 -0.33 21.33 -0.92
N LYS A 235 0.66 20.60 -0.38
CA LYS A 235 1.90 20.27 -1.08
C LYS A 235 2.11 18.77 -1.03
N THR A 236 2.70 18.24 -2.08
CA THR A 236 3.05 16.83 -2.18
C THR A 236 4.54 16.70 -2.44
N VAL A 237 5.19 15.78 -1.73
CA VAL A 237 6.54 15.33 -2.04
C VAL A 237 6.46 13.87 -2.46
N SER A 238 7.13 13.53 -3.56
CA SER A 238 7.21 12.16 -4.06
C SER A 238 8.67 11.81 -4.28
N CYS A 239 9.11 10.70 -3.70
CA CYS A 239 10.46 10.18 -3.81
C CYS A 239 10.43 8.77 -4.40
N THR A 240 11.40 8.46 -5.25
CA THR A 240 11.49 7.17 -5.96
C THR A 240 12.93 6.65 -5.95
N GLY A 241 13.10 5.33 -6.00
CA GLY A 241 14.42 4.70 -5.96
C GLY A 241 15.22 4.98 -4.69
N LEU A 242 14.54 5.17 -3.55
CA LEU A 242 15.14 5.39 -2.22
C LEU A 242 15.97 4.17 -1.74
N ASP A 243 15.86 3.02 -2.42
CA ASP A 243 16.69 1.81 -2.25
C ASP A 243 17.93 1.79 -3.17
N ALA A 244 18.25 2.92 -3.82
CA ALA A 244 19.34 3.05 -4.76
C ALA A 244 20.05 4.41 -4.66
N ALA A 245 21.29 4.47 -5.15
CA ALA A 245 22.08 5.71 -5.19
C ALA A 245 21.52 6.75 -6.19
N THR A 246 20.62 6.33 -7.08
CA THR A 246 19.91 7.17 -8.05
C THR A 246 18.59 7.71 -7.51
N SER A 247 18.42 7.69 -6.19
CA SER A 247 17.24 8.21 -5.51
C SER A 247 16.97 9.66 -5.89
N ASN A 248 15.68 10.01 -5.99
CA ASN A 248 15.28 11.37 -6.33
C ASN A 248 13.95 11.71 -5.64
N CYS A 249 13.83 12.95 -5.18
CA CYS A 249 12.60 13.51 -4.63
C CYS A 249 12.14 14.72 -5.46
N GLN A 250 10.83 14.86 -5.62
CA GLN A 250 10.20 15.99 -6.29
C GLN A 250 9.13 16.58 -5.38
N CYS A 251 9.09 17.91 -5.32
CA CYS A 251 8.10 18.67 -4.56
C CYS A 251 7.13 19.35 -5.54
N SER A 252 5.84 19.09 -5.40
CA SER A 252 4.77 19.70 -6.20
C SER A 252 3.77 20.46 -5.32
N GLN A 253 3.03 21.38 -5.96
CA GLN A 253 1.90 22.11 -5.38
C GLN A 253 0.59 21.44 -5.76
#